data_AF-A0A8R1EPQ9-F1
#
_entry.id   AF-A0A8R1EPQ9-F1
#
_cell.length_a   1.000
_cell.length_b   1.000
_cell.length_c   1.000
_cell.angle_alpha   90.00
_cell.angle_beta   90.00
_cell.angle_gamma   90.00
#
_symmetry.space_group_name_H-M   'P 1'
#
loop_
_entity.id
_entity.type
_entity.pdbx_description
1 polymer ?
#
loop_
_entity_poly.entity_id
_entity_poly.type
_entity_poly.pdbx_seq_one_letter_code
_entity_poly.pdbx_strand_id
1 'polypeptide(L)'
;MVTRHHFLGLLVTFYAFAFSNAESCKVRLIVVWGEPEDNGSEQVASWDKCKTKCLAEESCLLISQTLTDQNATSAPCRIHRFGNITAVKQLDKTSRKRVGFKKKFDNTVAVCPLSVDPPLFGEPTYTHGYLSKGTFYGFELTLYRREWLFRYYTSTCPSPSKIFLRCRVAVCLQVRWFTEPPYMADQLNASALCREGNGMGLSGNYDDKEYIWIRSE
;
A
#
# COMPACT_ATOMS: atom_id res chain seq x y z
N MET A 1 2.99 -68.48 27.76
CA MET A 1 3.35 -67.25 28.49
C MET A 1 4.63 -66.68 27.89
N VAL A 2 4.53 -65.85 26.85
CA VAL A 2 5.55 -64.88 26.42
C VAL A 2 4.78 -63.76 25.72
N THR A 3 4.79 -62.57 26.31
CA THR A 3 4.12 -61.36 25.84
C THR A 3 4.97 -60.68 24.75
N ARG A 4 4.34 -60.36 23.61
CA ARG A 4 4.96 -59.57 22.54
C ARG A 4 4.33 -58.17 22.57
N HIS A 5 5.05 -57.19 23.11
CA HIS A 5 4.66 -55.78 23.04
C HIS A 5 5.19 -55.19 21.74
N HIS A 6 4.29 -54.86 20.82
CA HIS A 6 4.60 -53.97 19.70
C HIS A 6 4.25 -52.53 20.10
N PHE A 7 5.29 -51.73 20.28
CA PHE A 7 5.21 -50.28 20.42
C PHE A 7 4.63 -49.67 19.14
N LEU A 8 3.46 -49.04 19.24
CA LEU A 8 2.85 -48.25 18.18
C LEU A 8 3.43 -46.82 18.27
N GLY A 9 4.43 -46.52 17.46
CA GLY A 9 5.01 -45.17 17.35
C GLY A 9 4.06 -44.26 16.58
N LEU A 10 3.43 -43.30 17.27
CA LEU A 10 2.60 -42.26 16.67
C LEU A 10 3.52 -41.17 16.08
N LEU A 11 3.69 -41.16 14.76
CA LEU A 11 4.49 -40.17 14.04
C LEU A 11 3.57 -39.00 13.66
N VAL A 12 3.50 -37.98 14.51
CA VAL A 12 2.78 -36.73 14.24
C VAL A 12 3.69 -35.83 13.41
N THR A 13 3.55 -35.88 12.09
CA THR A 13 4.18 -34.91 11.19
C THR A 13 3.46 -33.57 11.30
N PHE A 14 4.06 -32.63 12.03
CA PHE A 14 3.71 -31.21 11.96
C PHE A 14 4.10 -30.69 10.56
N TYR A 15 3.13 -30.62 9.64
CA TYR A 15 3.25 -29.78 8.47
C TYR A 15 3.19 -28.33 8.94
N ALA A 16 4.35 -27.74 9.20
CA ALA A 16 4.48 -26.30 9.25
C ALA A 16 4.27 -25.77 7.82
N PHE A 17 3.01 -25.52 7.45
CA PHE A 17 2.73 -24.61 6.36
C PHE A 17 3.24 -23.24 6.81
N ALA A 18 4.45 -22.91 6.37
CA ALA A 18 4.91 -21.54 6.33
C ALA A 18 3.96 -20.82 5.37
N PHE A 19 2.86 -20.27 5.89
CA PHE A 19 2.10 -19.26 5.19
C PHE A 19 3.04 -18.07 5.02
N SER A 20 3.73 -18.02 3.88
CA SER A 20 4.37 -16.81 3.45
C SER A 20 3.25 -15.79 3.29
N ASN A 21 3.14 -14.85 4.23
CA ASN A 21 2.39 -13.62 4.02
C ASN A 21 3.00 -12.98 2.77
N ALA A 22 2.43 -13.26 1.60
CA ALA A 22 2.82 -12.59 0.37
C ALA A 22 2.28 -11.17 0.51
N GLU A 23 3.06 -10.31 1.17
CA GLU A 23 2.79 -8.89 1.22
C GLU A 23 2.68 -8.43 -0.23
N SER A 24 1.47 -8.05 -0.66
CA SER A 24 1.13 -8.00 -2.08
C SER A 24 1.82 -6.86 -2.83
N CYS A 25 2.50 -5.96 -2.09
CA CYS A 25 3.28 -4.87 -2.64
C CYS A 25 4.51 -4.53 -1.80
N LYS A 26 5.59 -4.17 -2.51
CA LYS A 26 6.84 -3.70 -1.91
C LYS A 26 6.81 -2.20 -1.76
N VAL A 27 7.14 -1.71 -0.58
CA VAL A 27 7.26 -0.28 -0.30
C VAL A 27 8.71 0.17 -0.41
N ARG A 28 8.96 1.27 -1.11
CA ARG A 28 10.31 1.85 -1.24
C ARG A 28 10.27 3.38 -1.17
N LEU A 29 11.41 3.98 -0.83
CA LEU A 29 11.60 5.42 -0.89
C LEU A 29 12.37 5.79 -2.16
N ILE A 30 11.77 6.63 -3.00
CA ILE A 30 12.38 7.15 -4.22
C ILE A 30 13.01 8.51 -3.92
N VAL A 31 14.35 8.55 -3.95
CA VAL A 31 15.11 9.73 -3.56
C VAL A 31 15.39 10.61 -4.78
N VAL A 32 14.99 11.87 -4.69
CA VAL A 32 15.21 12.90 -5.71
C VAL A 32 15.59 14.23 -5.05
N TRP A 33 16.06 15.19 -5.84
CA TRP A 33 16.31 16.55 -5.39
C TRP A 33 15.01 17.35 -5.41
N GLY A 34 14.69 17.99 -4.29
CA GLY A 34 13.45 18.73 -4.15
C GLY A 34 13.26 19.35 -2.78
N GLU A 35 12.26 20.22 -2.71
CA GLU A 35 11.88 20.93 -1.49
C GLU A 35 10.36 20.88 -1.34
N PRO A 36 9.84 20.32 -0.24
CA PRO A 36 8.40 20.30 0.01
C PRO A 36 7.89 21.69 0.38
N GLU A 37 6.69 21.98 -0.09
CA GLU A 37 5.82 22.97 0.52
C GLU A 37 4.97 22.24 1.57
N ASP A 38 5.31 22.42 2.85
CA ASP A 38 4.69 21.72 3.96
C ASP A 38 4.03 22.65 4.98
N ASN A 39 2.86 22.23 5.46
CA ASN A 39 2.11 22.88 6.53
C ASN A 39 2.35 22.23 7.91
N GLY A 40 3.26 21.25 7.97
CA GLY A 40 3.63 20.58 9.21
C GLY A 40 4.44 19.33 8.97
N SER A 41 5.61 19.25 9.60
CA SER A 41 6.43 18.04 9.55
C SER A 41 7.15 17.80 10.87
N GLU A 42 7.45 16.53 11.10
CA GLU A 42 8.16 16.09 12.29
C GLU A 42 9.66 16.04 12.00
N GLN A 43 10.47 16.72 12.82
CA GLN A 43 11.92 16.63 12.73
C GLN A 43 12.43 15.35 13.39
N VAL A 44 13.27 14.61 12.68
CA VAL A 44 13.91 13.38 13.14
C VAL A 44 15.43 13.52 12.99
N ALA A 45 16.17 12.94 13.92
CA ALA A 45 17.59 13.19 14.09
C ALA A 45 18.47 12.81 12.88
N SER A 46 18.08 11.86 12.03
CA SER A 46 18.90 11.41 10.91
C SER A 46 18.08 10.85 9.76
N TRP A 47 18.63 10.90 8.55
CA TRP A 47 18.00 10.36 7.34
C TRP A 47 17.59 8.90 7.49
N ASP A 48 18.46 8.06 8.05
CA ASP A 48 18.15 6.64 8.27
C ASP A 48 16.98 6.43 9.22
N LYS A 49 16.90 7.23 10.29
CA LYS A 49 15.75 7.21 11.19
C LYS A 49 14.47 7.67 10.49
N CYS A 50 14.53 8.70 9.64
CA CYS A 50 13.38 9.08 8.81
C CYS A 50 12.95 7.95 7.89
N LYS A 51 13.88 7.29 7.20
CA LYS A 51 13.55 6.18 6.30
C LYS A 51 12.83 5.08 7.05
N THR A 52 13.40 4.58 8.15
CA THR A 52 12.81 3.50 8.94
C THR A 52 11.44 3.88 9.47
N LYS A 53 11.31 5.07 10.07
CA LYS A 53 10.03 5.53 10.64
C LYS A 53 8.97 5.74 9.56
N CYS A 54 9.33 6.40 8.45
CA CYS A 54 8.41 6.63 7.35
C CYS A 54 7.95 5.34 6.67
N LEU A 55 8.84 4.35 6.50
CA LEU A 55 8.47 3.06 5.93
C LEU A 55 7.47 2.32 6.84
N ALA A 56 7.64 2.38 8.16
CA ALA A 56 6.74 1.77 9.13
C ALA A 56 5.38 2.49 9.27
N GLU A 57 5.35 3.82 9.10
CA GLU A 57 4.11 4.59 9.24
C GLU A 57 3.30 4.62 7.93
N GLU A 58 2.09 4.04 7.94
CA GLU A 58 1.16 4.09 6.79
C GLU A 58 0.86 5.53 6.33
N SER A 59 0.75 6.48 7.26
CA SER A 59 0.43 7.87 6.97
C SER A 59 1.61 8.70 6.43
N CYS A 60 2.85 8.21 6.50
CA CYS A 60 3.99 8.93 5.94
C CYS A 60 4.01 8.83 4.42
N LEU A 61 4.16 9.98 3.73
CA LEU A 61 4.21 10.04 2.27
C LEU A 61 5.58 10.47 1.73
N LEU A 62 6.29 11.32 2.49
CA LEU A 62 7.54 11.93 2.06
C LEU A 62 8.47 12.13 3.25
N ILE A 63 9.77 12.02 3.00
CA ILE A 63 10.80 12.54 3.91
C ILE A 63 11.62 13.61 3.18
N SER A 64 12.12 14.63 3.89
CA SER A 64 12.99 15.65 3.31
C SER A 64 14.22 15.92 4.18
N GLN A 65 15.29 16.41 3.56
CA GLN A 65 16.53 16.74 4.26
C GLN A 65 17.33 17.78 3.48
N THR A 66 17.87 18.76 4.21
CA THR A 66 18.89 19.68 3.71
C THR A 66 20.26 19.17 4.12
N LEU A 67 21.13 18.94 3.15
CA LEU A 67 22.48 18.41 3.36
C LEU A 67 23.44 19.53 3.73
N THR A 68 24.04 19.43 4.91
CA THR A 68 25.19 20.25 5.31
C THR A 68 26.49 19.53 4.98
N ASP A 69 27.56 20.29 4.75
CA ASP A 69 28.82 19.79 4.16
C ASP A 69 29.60 18.80 5.03
N GLN A 70 29.15 18.52 6.26
CA GLN A 70 29.94 17.76 7.25
C GLN A 70 29.42 16.36 7.59
N ASN A 71 28.18 15.99 7.27
CA ASN A 71 27.73 14.58 7.30
C ASN A 71 26.28 14.46 6.79
N ALA A 72 26.10 14.06 5.53
CA ALA A 72 24.79 13.90 4.90
C ALA A 72 23.87 12.92 5.64
N THR A 73 24.43 11.99 6.41
CA THR A 73 23.68 10.95 7.11
C THR A 73 23.20 11.40 8.50
N SER A 74 23.94 12.28 9.17
CA SER A 74 23.61 12.73 10.54
C SER A 74 22.83 14.04 10.59
N ALA A 75 22.66 14.75 9.48
CA ALA A 75 21.79 15.92 9.43
C ALA A 75 20.33 15.52 9.71
N PRO A 76 19.57 16.33 10.47
CA PRO A 76 18.17 16.04 10.74
C PRO A 76 17.35 16.06 9.45
N CYS A 77 16.32 15.24 9.43
CA CYS A 77 15.37 15.13 8.33
C CYS A 77 13.97 15.43 8.84
N ARG A 78 13.02 15.61 7.92
CA ARG A 78 11.62 15.90 8.23
C ARG A 78 10.73 14.80 7.65
N ILE A 79 9.79 14.31 8.45
CA ILE A 79 8.75 13.35 8.04
C ILE A 79 7.47 14.11 7.76
N HIS A 80 6.92 13.87 6.58
CA HIS A 80 5.70 14.51 6.11
C HIS A 80 4.61 13.48 5.89
N ARG A 81 3.49 13.69 6.56
CA ARG A 81 2.35 12.78 6.59
C ARG A 81 1.25 13.25 5.63
N PHE A 82 0.31 12.35 5.37
CA PHE A 82 -0.91 12.61 4.63
C PHE A 82 -1.57 13.93 5.08
N GLY A 83 -1.90 14.79 4.12
CA GLY A 83 -2.53 16.09 4.37
C GLY A 83 -1.56 17.23 4.71
N ASN A 84 -0.30 16.95 5.04
CA ASN A 84 0.64 17.97 5.48
C ASN A 84 1.51 18.58 4.35
N ILE A 85 1.45 18.03 3.14
CA ILE A 85 2.26 18.44 1.99
C ILE A 85 1.32 18.81 0.85
N THR A 86 1.50 19.95 0.20
CA THR A 86 0.70 20.31 -0.98
C THR A 86 1.48 20.10 -2.26
N ALA A 87 2.77 20.44 -2.25
CA ALA A 87 3.65 20.35 -3.39
C ALA A 87 5.07 19.99 -2.99
N VAL A 88 5.86 19.53 -3.96
CA VAL A 88 7.32 19.44 -3.85
C VAL A 88 7.91 20.07 -5.09
N LYS A 89 8.69 21.14 -4.90
CA LYS A 89 9.43 21.78 -5.97
C LYS A 89 10.56 20.88 -6.45
N GLN A 90 10.66 20.66 -7.75
CA GLN A 90 11.80 19.98 -8.34
C GLN A 90 13.04 20.86 -8.24
N LEU A 91 14.10 20.31 -7.68
CA LEU A 91 15.40 20.95 -7.58
C LEU A 91 16.46 20.06 -8.22
N ASP A 92 17.69 20.55 -8.27
CA ASP A 92 18.85 19.77 -8.68
C ASP A 92 19.82 19.56 -7.50
N LYS A 93 20.93 18.87 -7.76
CA LYS A 93 21.96 18.53 -6.77
C LYS A 93 22.59 19.76 -6.10
N THR A 94 22.66 20.90 -6.79
CA THR A 94 23.27 22.14 -6.27
C THR A 94 22.46 22.72 -5.12
N SER A 95 21.15 22.43 -5.06
CA SER A 95 20.27 22.88 -3.97
C SER A 95 20.62 22.27 -2.62
N ARG A 96 21.30 21.11 -2.61
CA ARG A 96 21.57 20.31 -1.40
C ARG A 96 20.30 19.87 -0.65
N LYS A 97 19.12 19.96 -1.27
CA LYS A 97 17.83 19.55 -0.68
C LYS A 97 17.31 18.31 -1.37
N ARG A 98 17.20 17.22 -0.62
CA ARG A 98 16.67 15.94 -1.13
C ARG A 98 15.37 15.58 -0.46
N VAL A 99 14.55 14.84 -1.18
CA VAL A 99 13.30 14.25 -0.70
C VAL A 99 13.25 12.76 -1.04
N GLY A 100 12.54 11.98 -0.23
CA GLY A 100 12.26 10.57 -0.46
C GLY A 100 10.75 10.34 -0.53
N PHE A 101 10.22 10.03 -1.70
CA PHE A 101 8.81 9.70 -1.90
C PHE A 101 8.54 8.25 -1.54
N LYS A 102 7.61 7.99 -0.61
CA LYS A 102 7.19 6.63 -0.27
C LYS A 102 6.26 6.11 -1.38
N LYS A 103 6.73 5.14 -2.16
CA LYS A 103 5.96 4.49 -3.24
C LYS A 103 5.76 3.01 -2.95
N LYS A 104 4.57 2.49 -3.27
CA LYS A 104 4.26 1.06 -3.30
C LYS A 104 4.40 0.57 -4.74
N PHE A 105 5.09 -0.55 -4.91
CA PHE A 105 5.31 -1.23 -6.18
C PHE A 105 4.70 -2.62 -6.11
N ASP A 106 4.17 -3.08 -7.24
CA ASP A 106 3.76 -4.47 -7.38
C ASP A 106 4.97 -5.40 -7.16
N ASN A 107 4.70 -6.57 -6.61
CA ASN A 107 5.71 -7.57 -6.21
C ASN A 107 6.58 -8.07 -7.37
N THR A 108 6.07 -7.92 -8.59
CA THR A 108 6.74 -8.24 -9.85
C THR A 108 7.91 -7.29 -10.15
N VAL A 109 7.96 -6.11 -9.52
CA VAL A 109 9.04 -5.14 -9.71
C VAL A 109 10.22 -5.47 -8.78
N ALA A 110 11.11 -6.35 -9.24
CA ALA A 110 12.33 -6.72 -8.53
C ALA A 110 13.34 -5.56 -8.46
N VAL A 111 13.44 -4.76 -9.52
CA VAL A 111 14.41 -3.68 -9.70
C VAL A 111 13.70 -2.33 -9.74
N CYS A 112 14.22 -1.33 -9.02
CA CYS A 112 13.69 0.04 -9.10
C CYS A 112 13.74 0.51 -10.57
N PRO A 113 12.65 1.07 -11.12
CA PRO A 113 12.66 1.56 -12.50
C PRO A 113 13.77 2.60 -12.69
N LEU A 114 14.66 2.36 -13.64
CA LEU A 114 15.65 3.33 -14.08
C LEU A 114 15.03 4.19 -15.19
N SER A 115 13.99 4.97 -14.85
CA SER A 115 13.37 5.94 -15.78
C SER A 115 13.97 7.33 -15.62
N VAL A 116 13.76 8.16 -16.65
CA VAL A 116 14.27 9.54 -16.80
C VAL A 116 13.56 10.58 -15.91
N ASP A 117 12.53 10.20 -15.16
CA ASP A 117 11.62 11.13 -14.47
C ASP A 117 11.09 10.60 -13.12
N PRO A 118 11.97 10.27 -12.17
CA PRO A 118 11.54 9.95 -10.80
C PRO A 118 10.82 11.16 -10.17
N PRO A 119 9.84 10.94 -9.28
CA PRO A 119 9.39 9.66 -8.75
C PRO A 119 8.26 9.01 -9.58
N LEU A 120 7.83 9.61 -10.70
CA LEU A 120 6.68 9.12 -11.48
C LEU A 120 7.08 8.03 -12.49
N PHE A 121 8.31 8.04 -12.99
CA PHE A 121 8.84 7.02 -13.91
C PHE A 121 8.03 6.83 -15.21
N GLY A 122 7.58 7.93 -15.80
CA GLY A 122 6.85 7.98 -17.07
C GLY A 122 5.34 8.00 -16.89
N GLU A 123 4.84 7.73 -15.68
CA GLU A 123 3.42 7.76 -15.38
C GLU A 123 2.93 9.22 -15.27
N PRO A 124 1.80 9.59 -15.89
CA PRO A 124 1.26 10.95 -15.79
C PRO A 124 0.81 11.28 -14.36
N THR A 125 0.32 10.27 -13.65
CA THR A 125 -0.16 10.35 -12.27
C THR A 125 0.22 9.09 -11.51
N TYR A 126 0.43 9.24 -10.21
CA TYR A 126 0.64 8.11 -9.30
C TYR A 126 -0.35 8.20 -8.15
N THR A 127 -1.14 7.15 -7.94
CA THR A 127 -2.12 7.09 -6.85
C THR A 127 -1.73 6.06 -5.81
N HIS A 128 -1.91 6.41 -4.54
CA HIS A 128 -1.67 5.50 -3.43
C HIS A 128 -2.44 5.92 -2.17
N GLY A 129 -2.60 5.01 -1.21
CA GLY A 129 -3.21 5.32 0.08
C GLY A 129 -3.12 4.18 1.08
N TYR A 130 -3.71 4.41 2.24
CA TYR A 130 -3.77 3.45 3.34
C TYR A 130 -5.17 3.39 3.94
N LEU A 131 -5.47 2.27 4.61
CA LEU A 131 -6.71 2.12 5.37
C LEU A 131 -6.49 2.42 6.84
N SER A 132 -7.41 3.18 7.42
CA SER A 132 -7.48 3.40 8.86
C SER A 132 -8.94 3.47 9.30
N LYS A 133 -9.31 2.65 10.29
CA LYS A 133 -10.66 2.63 10.88
C LYS A 133 -11.83 2.57 9.87
N GLY A 134 -11.67 1.80 8.79
CA GLY A 134 -12.71 1.64 7.76
C GLY A 134 -12.77 2.77 6.70
N THR A 135 -11.83 3.71 6.75
CA THR A 135 -11.71 4.80 5.77
C THR A 135 -10.41 4.63 4.98
N PHE A 136 -10.49 4.79 3.67
CA PHE A 136 -9.33 4.92 2.79
C PHE A 136 -8.87 6.36 2.74
N TYR A 137 -7.57 6.58 2.95
CA TYR A 137 -6.90 7.86 2.84
C TYR A 137 -5.98 7.80 1.63
N GLY A 138 -6.47 8.33 0.50
CA GLY A 138 -5.81 8.28 -0.80
C GLY A 138 -5.21 9.61 -1.20
N PHE A 139 -4.11 9.55 -1.95
CA PHE A 139 -3.54 10.71 -2.61
C PHE A 139 -3.22 10.39 -4.08
N GLU A 140 -3.24 11.43 -4.88
CA GLU A 140 -2.75 11.46 -6.25
C GLU A 140 -1.55 12.40 -6.31
N LEU A 141 -0.48 11.93 -6.95
CA LEU A 141 0.73 12.69 -7.23
C LEU A 141 0.79 12.96 -8.74
N THR A 142 0.92 14.22 -9.11
CA THR A 142 1.02 14.64 -10.51
C THR A 142 2.21 15.58 -10.69
N LEU A 143 2.75 15.70 -11.90
CA LEU A 143 3.79 16.67 -12.21
C LEU A 143 3.20 17.84 -13.01
N TYR A 144 3.31 19.05 -12.47
CA TYR A 144 2.92 20.28 -13.16
C TYR A 144 3.98 21.36 -12.98
N ARG A 145 4.45 21.96 -14.08
CA ARG A 145 5.43 23.08 -14.08
C ARG A 145 6.62 22.89 -13.12
N ARG A 146 7.23 21.68 -13.11
CA ARG A 146 8.34 21.30 -12.22
C ARG A 146 8.00 21.24 -10.74
N GLU A 147 6.75 20.95 -10.42
CA GLU A 147 6.29 20.67 -9.06
C GLU A 147 5.51 19.36 -9.03
N TRP A 148 5.82 18.52 -8.05
CA TRP A 148 5.03 17.34 -7.78
C TRP A 148 3.90 17.72 -6.83
N LEU A 149 2.67 17.71 -7.32
CA LEU A 149 1.48 18.16 -6.61
C LEU A 149 0.75 16.99 -5.97
N PHE A 150 0.37 17.14 -4.70
CA PHE A 150 -0.40 16.17 -3.94
C PHE A 150 -1.87 16.58 -3.90
N ARG A 151 -2.75 15.68 -4.35
CA ARG A 151 -4.20 15.81 -4.17
C ARG A 151 -4.71 14.71 -3.27
N TYR A 152 -5.30 15.09 -2.14
CA TYR A 152 -5.82 14.15 -1.14
C TYR A 152 -7.31 13.89 -1.34
N TYR A 153 -7.73 12.68 -0.99
CA TYR A 153 -9.13 12.29 -0.94
C TYR A 153 -9.34 11.19 0.10
N THR A 154 -10.58 11.06 0.56
CA THR A 154 -10.99 9.94 1.42
C THR A 154 -12.15 9.20 0.78
N SER A 155 -12.27 7.92 1.12
CA SER A 155 -13.36 7.08 0.62
C SER A 155 -13.75 6.03 1.65
N THR A 156 -15.03 5.67 1.66
CA THR A 156 -15.61 4.58 2.44
C THR A 156 -16.48 3.74 1.52
N CYS A 157 -16.82 2.53 1.97
CA CYS A 157 -17.74 1.68 1.24
C CYS A 157 -19.17 1.84 1.76
N PRO A 158 -20.17 1.87 0.86
CA PRO A 158 -21.57 1.84 1.28
C PRO A 158 -21.91 0.50 1.93
N SER A 159 -22.76 0.51 2.96
CA SER A 159 -23.30 -0.72 3.53
C SER A 159 -24.13 -1.48 2.49
N PRO A 160 -24.04 -2.83 2.41
CA PRO A 160 -23.32 -3.75 3.29
C PRO A 160 -21.90 -4.11 2.80
N SER A 161 -21.31 -3.30 1.92
CA SER A 161 -19.97 -3.57 1.39
C SER A 161 -18.89 -3.24 2.43
N LYS A 162 -17.79 -3.98 2.37
CA LYS A 162 -16.59 -3.77 3.19
C LYS A 162 -15.41 -3.29 2.35
N ILE A 163 -14.64 -2.37 2.90
CA ILE A 163 -13.47 -1.81 2.22
C ILE A 163 -12.22 -2.67 2.41
N PHE A 164 -11.48 -2.90 1.32
CA PHE A 164 -10.18 -3.56 1.30
C PHE A 164 -9.18 -2.76 0.48
N LEU A 165 -7.89 -2.91 0.80
CA LEU A 165 -6.80 -2.25 0.07
C LEU A 165 -6.03 -3.28 -0.74
N ARG A 166 -6.22 -3.23 -2.06
CA ARG A 166 -5.45 -4.04 -3.01
C ARG A 166 -4.23 -3.25 -3.44
N CYS A 167 -3.18 -3.36 -2.63
CA CYS A 167 -1.91 -2.64 -2.80
C CYS A 167 -2.02 -1.10 -2.84
N ARG A 168 -2.38 -0.53 -3.99
CA ARG A 168 -2.52 0.92 -4.22
C ARG A 168 -3.98 1.37 -4.24
N VAL A 169 -4.91 0.46 -4.51
CA VAL A 169 -6.31 0.77 -4.81
C VAL A 169 -7.21 0.23 -3.72
N ALA A 170 -8.09 1.08 -3.18
CA ALA A 170 -9.16 0.62 -2.31
C ALA A 170 -10.33 0.08 -3.14
N VAL A 171 -10.90 -1.05 -2.71
CA VAL A 171 -12.05 -1.68 -3.33
C VAL A 171 -13.13 -1.94 -2.29
N CYS A 172 -14.39 -1.88 -2.73
CA CYS A 172 -15.53 -2.31 -1.93
C CYS A 172 -15.93 -3.71 -2.35
N LEU A 173 -15.94 -4.65 -1.41
CA LEU A 173 -16.39 -6.01 -1.61
C LEU A 173 -17.70 -6.24 -0.89
N GLN A 174 -18.61 -6.94 -1.54
CA GLN A 174 -19.90 -7.34 -0.99
C GLN A 174 -20.14 -8.80 -1.37
N VAL A 175 -20.50 -9.63 -0.40
CA VAL A 175 -21.00 -10.98 -0.68
C VAL A 175 -22.49 -10.87 -1.03
N ARG A 176 -22.88 -11.51 -2.13
CA ARG A 176 -24.26 -11.53 -2.61
C ARG A 176 -24.70 -12.96 -2.83
N TRP A 177 -25.90 -13.25 -2.33
CA TRP A 177 -26.52 -14.57 -2.40
C TRP A 177 -27.68 -14.52 -3.40
N PHE A 178 -27.91 -15.63 -4.10
CA PHE A 178 -29.16 -15.80 -4.83
C PHE A 178 -30.29 -15.93 -3.81
N THR A 179 -31.20 -14.95 -3.78
CA THR A 179 -32.33 -14.93 -2.84
C THR A 179 -33.61 -15.51 -3.44
N GLU A 180 -33.61 -15.85 -4.72
CA GLU A 180 -34.75 -16.42 -5.44
C GLU A 180 -34.37 -17.73 -6.16
N PRO A 181 -35.32 -18.66 -6.38
CA PRO A 181 -35.06 -19.87 -7.15
C PRO A 181 -34.64 -19.60 -8.61
N PRO A 182 -33.67 -20.36 -9.16
CA PRO A 182 -32.85 -21.34 -8.47
C PRO A 182 -31.80 -20.64 -7.57
N TYR A 183 -31.72 -21.06 -6.30
CA TYR A 183 -30.77 -20.55 -5.30
C TYR A 183 -29.30 -20.88 -5.60
N MET A 184 -29.04 -21.53 -6.74
CA MET A 184 -27.75 -21.85 -7.29
C MET A 184 -27.81 -21.57 -8.77
N ALA A 185 -26.84 -20.82 -9.28
CA ALA A 185 -26.76 -20.50 -10.69
C ALA A 185 -25.30 -20.54 -11.15
N ASP A 186 -25.10 -20.40 -12.46
CA ASP A 186 -23.78 -20.43 -13.05
C ASP A 186 -22.99 -19.12 -12.81
N GLN A 187 -21.77 -19.09 -13.31
CA GLN A 187 -20.89 -17.92 -13.22
C GLN A 187 -21.50 -16.68 -13.90
N LEU A 188 -22.25 -16.84 -15.00
CA LEU A 188 -22.85 -15.72 -15.73
C LEU A 188 -23.94 -15.07 -14.88
N ASN A 189 -24.81 -15.86 -14.28
CA ASN A 189 -25.83 -15.38 -13.34
C ASN A 189 -25.19 -14.68 -12.13
N ALA A 190 -24.14 -15.26 -11.54
CA ALA A 190 -23.44 -14.63 -10.42
C ALA A 190 -22.77 -13.30 -10.82
N SER A 191 -22.22 -13.25 -12.03
CA SER A 191 -21.65 -12.04 -12.62
C SER A 191 -22.69 -10.95 -12.85
N ALA A 192 -23.91 -11.31 -13.27
CA ALA A 192 -25.02 -10.38 -13.40
C ALA A 192 -25.46 -9.83 -12.03
N LEU A 193 -25.65 -10.71 -11.03
CA LEU A 193 -26.02 -10.32 -9.66
C LEU A 193 -25.01 -9.35 -9.04
N CYS A 194 -23.71 -9.58 -9.23
CA CYS A 194 -22.64 -8.71 -8.74
C CYS A 194 -22.52 -7.38 -9.50
N ARG A 195 -23.23 -7.19 -10.62
CA ARG A 195 -23.30 -5.89 -11.34
C ARG A 195 -24.49 -5.03 -10.91
N GLU A 196 -25.49 -5.61 -10.26
CA GLU A 196 -26.65 -4.86 -9.77
C GLU A 196 -26.23 -3.79 -8.75
N GLY A 197 -26.92 -2.64 -8.75
CA GLY A 197 -26.61 -1.55 -7.83
C GLY A 197 -25.22 -0.93 -8.01
N ASN A 198 -24.75 -0.85 -9.27
CA ASN A 198 -23.44 -0.30 -9.67
C ASN A 198 -22.21 -1.13 -9.26
N GLY A 199 -22.39 -2.43 -9.00
CA GLY A 199 -21.25 -3.32 -8.81
C GLY A 199 -20.46 -3.50 -10.11
N MET A 200 -19.15 -3.75 -10.02
CA MET A 200 -18.30 -3.98 -11.20
C MET A 200 -18.44 -5.42 -11.74
N GLY A 201 -18.97 -6.35 -10.95
CA GLY A 201 -19.06 -7.77 -11.25
C GLY A 201 -18.31 -8.63 -10.24
N LEU A 202 -18.08 -9.90 -10.61
CA LEU A 202 -17.37 -10.86 -9.75
C LEU A 202 -15.92 -10.42 -9.53
N SER A 203 -15.43 -10.63 -8.31
CA SER A 203 -14.03 -10.46 -7.95
C SER A 203 -13.58 -11.64 -7.11
N GLY A 204 -12.34 -12.10 -7.31
CA GLY A 204 -11.70 -13.04 -6.40
C GLY A 204 -11.12 -12.32 -5.17
N ASN A 205 -10.68 -13.09 -4.18
CA ASN A 205 -9.87 -12.56 -3.09
C ASN A 205 -8.49 -12.14 -3.62
N TYR A 206 -8.00 -11.00 -3.17
CA TYR A 206 -6.67 -10.49 -3.52
C TYR A 206 -5.59 -10.94 -2.54
N ASP A 207 -5.94 -11.04 -1.25
CA ASP A 207 -5.05 -11.50 -0.19
C ASP A 207 -5.80 -12.41 0.81
N ASP A 208 -5.07 -12.88 1.83
CA ASP A 208 -5.62 -13.74 2.87
C ASP A 208 -6.69 -13.02 3.72
N LYS A 209 -6.61 -11.70 3.87
CA LYS A 209 -7.59 -10.93 4.65
C LYS A 209 -8.92 -10.89 3.93
N GLU A 210 -8.90 -10.65 2.62
CA GLU A 210 -10.10 -10.75 1.78
C GLU A 210 -10.65 -12.18 1.80
N TYR A 211 -9.80 -13.20 1.66
CA TYR A 211 -10.24 -14.60 1.70
C TYR A 211 -10.93 -14.97 3.02
N ILE A 212 -10.30 -14.65 4.15
CA ILE A 212 -10.83 -14.96 5.49
C ILE A 212 -12.18 -14.25 5.68
N TRP A 213 -12.30 -13.00 5.26
CA TRP A 213 -13.55 -12.26 5.37
C TRP A 213 -14.65 -12.83 4.46
N ILE A 214 -14.36 -13.07 3.17
CA ILE A 214 -15.35 -13.63 2.23
C ILE A 214 -15.88 -14.97 2.74
N ARG A 215 -15.02 -15.80 3.35
CA ARG A 215 -15.42 -17.09 3.93
C ARG A 215 -16.25 -16.97 5.21
N SER A 216 -16.17 -15.83 5.91
CA SER A 216 -16.89 -15.61 7.17
C SER A 216 -18.30 -15.02 7.01
N GLU A 217 -18.63 -14.54 5.81
CA GLU A 217 -19.96 -14.01 5.47
C GLU A 217 -20.97 -15.12 5.13
#